data_AF-A0A0E0B2E1-F1
#
_entry.id   AF-A0A0E0B2E1-F1
#
_cell.length_a   1.000
_cell.length_b   1.000
_cell.length_c   1.000
_cell.angle_alpha   90.00
_cell.angle_beta   90.00
_cell.angle_gamma   90.00
#
_symmetry.space_group_name_H-M   'P 1'
#
loop_
_entity.id
_entity.type
_entity.pdbx_description
1 polymer ?
#
loop_
_entity_poly.entity_id
_entity_poly.type
_entity_poly.pdbx_seq_one_letter_code
_entity_poly.pdbx_strand_id
1 'polypeptide(L)'
;MDLSAAGPAWRRTADIGRDRAFVLGGGGGNFGASCSASGCGVRANCLYWFNSFSPDDSNLHVLSVGDGGVETVAPPPFDQHASSGVHKPFWLVPTT
;
A
#
# COMPACT_ATOMS: atom_id res chain seq x y z
N MET A 1 5.72 -27.06 -3.60
CA MET A 1 4.51 -27.23 -2.77
C MET A 1 3.33 -27.00 -3.70
N ASP A 2 2.55 -28.04 -3.98
CA ASP A 2 1.40 -27.95 -4.88
C ASP A 2 0.21 -27.36 -4.10
N LEU A 3 -0.20 -26.14 -4.45
CA LEU A 3 -1.28 -25.40 -3.79
C LEU A 3 -2.67 -25.77 -4.38
N SER A 4 -2.72 -26.64 -5.39
CA SER A 4 -3.96 -26.98 -6.11
C SER A 4 -4.83 -28.02 -5.38
N ALA A 5 -4.29 -28.73 -4.39
CA ALA A 5 -4.99 -29.80 -3.67
C ALA A 5 -5.89 -29.32 -2.50
N ALA A 6 -5.87 -28.03 -2.15
CA ALA A 6 -6.44 -27.50 -0.90
C ALA A 6 -7.73 -26.66 -1.11
N GLY A 7 -8.65 -27.06 -2.00
CA GLY A 7 -9.83 -26.22 -2.32
C GLY A 7 -9.43 -24.80 -2.73
N PRO A 8 -10.32 -23.78 -2.63
CA PRO A 8 -9.90 -22.40 -2.81
C PRO A 8 -8.95 -22.02 -1.67
N ALA A 9 -7.64 -22.08 -1.94
CA ALA A 9 -6.58 -21.72 -0.99
C ALA A 9 -6.59 -20.23 -0.61
N TRP A 10 -7.31 -19.41 -1.38
CA TRP A 10 -7.42 -17.97 -1.23
C TRP A 10 -8.85 -17.59 -0.91
N ARG A 11 -9.03 -16.78 0.14
CA ARG A 11 -10.33 -16.21 0.51
C ARG A 11 -10.18 -14.70 0.62
N ARG A 12 -11.16 -13.97 0.10
CA ARG A 12 -11.26 -12.55 0.35
C ARG A 12 -11.52 -12.36 1.84
N THR A 13 -10.67 -11.60 2.51
CA THR A 13 -10.95 -11.14 3.87
C THR A 13 -11.73 -9.83 3.81
N ALA A 14 -12.64 -9.62 4.75
CA ALA A 14 -13.32 -8.34 4.95
C ALA A 14 -12.62 -7.48 6.01
N ASP A 15 -11.66 -8.06 6.74
CA ASP A 15 -10.94 -7.40 7.82
C ASP A 15 -9.48 -7.90 7.92
N ILE A 16 -8.53 -6.96 8.02
CA ILE A 16 -7.10 -7.22 8.29
C ILE A 16 -6.69 -6.76 9.70
N GLY A 17 -7.67 -6.37 10.52
CA GLY A 17 -7.52 -5.91 11.88
C GLY A 17 -8.08 -4.51 12.06
N ARG A 18 -8.94 -4.34 13.07
CA ARG A 18 -9.69 -3.10 13.35
C ARG A 18 -8.85 -1.81 13.43
N ASP A 19 -7.58 -1.89 13.84
CA ASP A 19 -6.64 -0.76 13.90
C ASP A 19 -5.36 -1.05 13.10
N ARG A 20 -5.45 -1.86 12.05
CA ARG A 20 -4.30 -2.20 11.21
C ARG A 20 -4.43 -1.59 9.83
N ALA A 21 -3.31 -1.09 9.32
CA ALA A 21 -3.12 -0.77 7.92
C ALA A 21 -1.89 -1.53 7.42
N PHE A 22 -1.88 -1.86 6.13
CA PHE A 22 -0.74 -2.50 5.48
C PHE A 22 -0.16 -1.57 4.41
N VAL A 23 1.16 -1.41 4.43
CA VAL A 23 1.88 -0.61 3.43
C VAL A 23 2.75 -1.55 2.63
N LEU A 24 2.60 -1.50 1.31
CA LEU A 24 3.34 -2.31 0.36
C LEU A 24 4.43 -1.47 -0.31
N GLY A 25 5.64 -2.01 -0.35
CA GLY A 25 6.76 -1.41 -1.05
C GLY A 25 6.53 -1.44 -2.56
N GLY A 26 6.82 -0.33 -3.23
CA GLY A 26 6.83 -0.24 -4.69
C GLY A 26 8.17 -0.70 -5.28
N GLY A 27 8.10 -1.31 -6.47
CA GLY A 27 9.22 -1.56 -7.37
C GLY A 27 10.10 -2.73 -6.94
N GLY A 28 9.91 -3.91 -7.57
CA GLY A 28 10.79 -5.09 -7.50
C GLY A 28 10.97 -5.77 -6.13
N GLY A 29 10.91 -5.01 -5.03
CA GLY A 29 10.99 -5.46 -3.66
C GLY A 29 9.61 -5.85 -3.15
N ASN A 30 9.42 -7.13 -2.86
CA ASN A 30 8.22 -7.68 -2.24
C ASN A 30 8.18 -7.33 -0.74
N PHE A 31 8.12 -6.04 -0.40
CA PHE A 31 8.03 -5.59 0.98
C PHE A 31 6.58 -5.30 1.37
N GLY A 32 6.19 -5.72 2.56
CA GLY A 32 4.94 -5.36 3.19
C GLY A 32 5.15 -5.17 4.69
N ALA A 33 4.57 -4.12 5.25
CA ALA A 33 4.56 -3.89 6.69
C ALA A 33 3.13 -3.63 7.18
N SER A 34 2.86 -4.01 8.43
CA SER A 34 1.64 -3.63 9.13
C SER A 34 1.96 -2.56 10.17
N CYS A 35 1.12 -1.54 10.28
CA CYS A 35 1.22 -0.49 11.30
C CYS A 35 -0.11 -0.31 12.05
N SER A 36 -0.06 0.40 13.18
CA SER A 36 -1.27 0.89 13.84
C SER A 36 -1.85 2.03 13.00
N ALA A 37 -3.11 1.91 12.61
CA ALA A 37 -3.78 2.91 11.78
C ALA A 37 -3.94 4.22 12.55
N SER A 38 -4.48 4.15 13.77
CA SER A 38 -4.62 5.30 14.67
C SER A 38 -3.27 5.92 15.05
N GLY A 39 -2.26 5.10 15.32
CA GLY A 39 -0.91 5.59 15.65
C GLY A 39 -0.21 6.29 14.48
N CYS A 40 -0.57 5.96 13.23
CA CYS A 40 -0.02 6.57 12.03
C CYS A 40 -0.95 7.60 11.37
N GLY A 41 -2.14 7.85 11.93
CA GLY A 41 -3.12 8.77 11.35
C GLY A 41 -3.68 8.33 9.99
N VAL A 42 -3.72 7.02 9.71
CA VAL A 42 -4.22 6.46 8.44
C VAL A 42 -5.54 5.71 8.64
N ARG A 43 -6.22 5.38 7.55
CA ARG A 43 -7.47 4.61 7.59
C ARG A 43 -7.16 3.16 7.94
N ALA A 44 -7.85 2.63 8.95
CA ALA A 44 -7.76 1.22 9.31
C ALA A 44 -8.36 0.32 8.22
N ASN A 45 -8.02 -0.96 8.26
CA ASN A 45 -8.51 -1.98 7.34
C ASN A 45 -8.20 -1.67 5.86
N CYS A 46 -7.05 -1.07 5.59
CA CYS A 46 -6.63 -0.63 4.26
C CYS A 46 -5.23 -1.11 3.87
N LEU A 47 -5.03 -1.31 2.57
CA LEU A 47 -3.72 -1.53 1.94
C LEU A 47 -3.30 -0.26 1.18
N TYR A 48 -2.04 0.11 1.30
CA TYR A 48 -1.44 1.30 0.71
C TYR A 48 -0.27 0.90 -0.18
N TRP A 49 -0.22 1.37 -1.43
CA TRP A 49 0.92 1.12 -2.33
C TRP A 49 1.09 2.20 -3.38
N PHE A 50 2.30 2.32 -3.93
CA PHE A 50 2.55 3.12 -5.14
C PHE A 50 2.66 2.19 -6.34
N ASN A 51 2.06 2.56 -7.47
CA ASN A 51 2.13 1.75 -8.68
C ASN A 51 3.49 1.92 -9.36
N SER A 52 4.43 1.02 -9.07
CA SER A 52 5.75 1.06 -9.71
C SER A 52 5.81 0.35 -11.07
N PHE A 53 4.68 -0.14 -11.59
CA PHE A 53 4.63 -0.84 -12.89
C PHE A 53 4.37 0.11 -14.05
N SER A 54 3.83 1.30 -13.79
CA SER A 54 3.67 2.36 -14.78
C SER A 54 4.56 3.54 -14.40
N PRO A 55 5.49 3.97 -15.27
CA PRO A 55 6.30 5.16 -15.02
C PRO A 55 5.44 6.44 -14.92
N ASP A 56 4.21 6.39 -15.43
CA ASP A 56 3.27 7.52 -15.44
C ASP A 56 2.34 7.55 -14.22
N ASP A 57 2.35 6.51 -13.37
CA ASP A 57 1.48 6.42 -12.19
C ASP A 57 2.29 6.50 -10.89
N SER A 58 2.58 7.73 -10.48
CA SER A 58 3.23 8.03 -9.21
C SER A 58 2.26 8.19 -8.03
N ASN A 59 0.98 7.82 -8.21
CA ASN A 59 -0.03 8.04 -7.18
C ASN A 59 0.03 6.99 -6.06
N LEU A 60 -0.41 7.40 -4.87
CA LEU A 60 -0.69 6.49 -3.76
C LEU A 60 -2.06 5.84 -4.01
N HIS A 61 -2.09 4.52 -4.02
CA HIS A 61 -3.31 3.74 -4.11
C HIS A 61 -3.69 3.23 -2.74
N VAL A 62 -4.98 3.33 -2.41
CA VAL A 62 -5.54 2.87 -1.15
C VAL A 62 -6.69 1.92 -1.43
N LEU A 63 -6.53 0.66 -1.04
CA LEU A 63 -7.57 -0.36 -1.11
C LEU A 63 -8.20 -0.50 0.28
N SER A 64 -9.50 -0.24 0.38
CA SER A 64 -10.28 -0.63 1.55
C SER A 64 -10.64 -2.11 1.45
N VAL A 65 -10.27 -2.89 2.46
CA VAL A 65 -10.47 -4.35 2.46
C VAL A 65 -11.95 -4.71 2.61
N GLY A 66 -12.69 -3.94 3.41
CA GLY A 66 -14.09 -4.21 3.74
C GLY A 66 -15.01 -4.17 2.52
N ASP A 67 -14.92 -3.11 1.72
CA ASP A 67 -15.73 -2.92 0.51
C ASP A 67 -15.00 -3.30 -0.79
N GLY A 68 -13.66 -3.32 -0.78
CA GLY A 68 -12.82 -3.57 -1.94
C GLY A 68 -12.65 -2.36 -2.85
N GLY A 69 -13.07 -1.17 -2.40
CA GLY A 69 -12.88 0.06 -3.16
C GLY A 69 -11.40 0.42 -3.23
N VAL A 70 -10.95 0.85 -4.41
CA VAL A 70 -9.61 1.43 -4.62
C VAL A 70 -9.77 2.90 -4.92
N GLU A 71 -9.09 3.74 -4.15
CA GLU A 71 -8.94 5.16 -4.43
C GLU A 71 -7.49 5.50 -4.73
N THR A 72 -7.31 6.57 -5.52
CA THR A 72 -6.00 7.06 -5.92
C THR A 72 -5.81 8.46 -5.38
N VAL A 73 -4.73 8.66 -4.64
CA VAL A 73 -4.38 9.91 -3.97
C VAL A 73 -3.10 10.44 -4.61
N ALA A 74 -3.17 11.65 -5.16
CA ALA A 74 -1.99 12.33 -5.66
C ALA A 74 -1.03 12.57 -4.47
N PRO A 75 0.25 12.17 -4.58
CA PRO A 75 1.21 12.45 -3.53
C PRO A 75 1.38 13.96 -3.34
N PRO A 76 1.76 14.42 -2.14
CA PRO A 76 2.23 15.79 -1.98
C PRO A 76 3.42 16.05 -2.92
N PRO A 77 3.66 17.31 -3.33
CA PRO A 77 4.83 17.65 -4.12
C PRO A 77 6.09 17.29 -3.33
N PHE A 78 6.70 16.16 -3.64
CA PHE A 78 8.04 15.83 -3.17
C PHE A 78 9.02 16.70 -3.96
N ASP A 79 9.97 17.35 -3.28
CA ASP A 79 10.95 18.20 -3.95
C ASP A 79 11.58 17.47 -5.16
N GLN A 80 11.46 18.11 -6.33
CA GLN A 80 11.78 17.56 -7.65
C GLN A 80 13.28 17.25 -7.87
N HIS A 81 14.12 17.45 -6.84
CA HIS A 81 15.56 17.21 -6.90
C HIS A 81 15.97 15.76 -6.61
N ALA A 82 15.05 14.89 -6.19
CA ALA A 82 15.33 13.46 -6.00
C ALA A 82 14.95 12.64 -7.25
N SER A 83 15.79 12.79 -8.29
CA SER A 83 16.03 11.89 -9.43
C SER A 83 14.91 10.94 -9.87
N SER A 84 14.43 11.19 -11.08
CA SER A 84 14.21 10.19 -12.14
C SER A 84 14.76 8.80 -11.83
N GLY A 85 13.86 7.85 -11.60
CA GLY A 85 14.17 6.42 -11.65
C GLY A 85 14.03 5.70 -10.32
N VAL A 86 12.78 5.39 -9.97
CA VAL A 86 12.39 4.36 -9.02
C VAL A 86 12.80 4.64 -7.56
N HIS A 87 11.82 4.47 -6.67
CA HIS A 87 11.91 4.49 -5.21
C HIS A 87 11.85 5.86 -4.54
N LYS A 88 10.65 6.19 -4.06
CA LYS A 88 10.52 6.49 -2.62
C LYS A 88 9.18 6.01 -2.04
N PRO A 89 9.16 4.81 -1.42
CA PRO A 89 8.26 4.52 -0.32
C PRO A 89 9.05 3.95 0.87
N PHE A 90 9.75 4.80 1.63
CA PHE A 90 10.28 4.45 2.96
C PHE A 90 9.29 4.94 4.04
N TRP A 91 7.99 4.58 3.88
CA TRP A 91 6.87 4.95 4.77
C TRP A 91 6.66 6.47 4.98
N LEU A 92 7.01 7.27 3.95
CA LEU A 92 7.27 8.71 3.94
C LEU A 92 6.36 9.66 4.73
N VAL A 93 6.99 10.62 5.42
CA VAL A 93 6.37 11.78 6.10
C VAL A 93 7.21 13.04 5.80
N PRO A 94 6.62 14.24 5.77
CA PRO A 94 6.83 15.13 6.92
C PRO A 94 5.55 15.77 7.45
N THR A 95 5.45 15.84 8.77
CA THR A 95 4.53 16.73 9.48
C THR A 95 5.37 17.71 10.28
N THR A 96 5.33 18.98 9.89
CA THR A 96 6.26 20.12 10.11
C THR A 96 7.55 20.08 9.32
#